data_AF-A0A1C0S7F3-F1
#
_entry.id   AF-A0A1C0S7F3-F1
#
_cell.length_a   1.000
_cell.length_b   1.000
_cell.length_c   1.000
_cell.angle_alpha   90.00
_cell.angle_beta   90.00
_cell.angle_gamma   90.00
#
_symmetry.space_group_name_H-M   'P 1'
#
loop_
_entity.id
_entity.type
_entity.pdbx_description
1 polymer ?
#
loop_
_entity_poly.entity_id
_entity_poly.type
_entity_poly.pdbx_seq_one_letter_code
_entity_poly.pdbx_strand_id
1 'polypeptide(L)' 'MSEKSRKSELLELVVDLGLGFLVIRFVEHAFPEQTFLVQLALILLIAVPVGLAVHAVLKLARRALQRK' A
#
# COMPACT_ATOMS: atom_id res chain seq x y z
N MET A 1 -5.85 24.38 5.87
CA MET A 1 -4.98 23.36 5.26
C MET A 1 -4.37 23.92 3.99
N SER A 2 -3.04 23.89 3.84
CA SER A 2 -2.37 24.33 2.61
C SER A 2 -2.72 23.39 1.46
N GLU A 3 -2.99 23.93 0.26
CA GLU A 3 -3.38 23.18 -0.94
C GLU A 3 -2.38 22.05 -1.29
N LYS A 4 -1.11 22.21 -0.89
CA LYS A 4 -0.03 21.22 -1.05
C LYS A 4 -0.22 19.96 -0.19
N SER A 5 -0.81 20.09 1.01
CA SER A 5 -1.13 18.95 1.90
C SER A 5 -2.21 18.06 1.29
N ARG A 6 -3.23 18.68 0.71
CA ARG A 6 -4.40 17.99 0.15
C ARG A 6 -4.03 17.13 -1.06
N LYS A 7 -3.12 17.63 -1.91
CA LYS A 7 -2.60 16.88 -3.07
C LYS A 7 -1.76 15.67 -2.65
N SER A 8 -0.97 15.81 -1.58
CA SER A 8 -0.17 14.71 -1.04
C SER A 8 -1.04 13.61 -0.41
N GLU A 9 -2.06 14.01 0.35
CA GLU A 9 -3.02 13.07 0.97
C GLU A 9 -3.81 12.28 -0.09
N LEU A 10 -4.23 12.95 -1.17
CA LEU A 10 -4.89 12.27 -2.30
C LEU A 10 -3.95 11.30 -3.02
N LEU A 11 -2.68 11.67 -3.18
CA LEU A 11 -1.68 10.80 -3.79
C LEU A 11 -1.41 9.56 -2.92
N GLU A 12 -1.23 9.73 -1.60
CA GLU A 12 -1.10 8.61 -0.65
C GLU A 12 -2.34 7.70 -0.72
N LEU A 13 -3.55 8.28 -0.74
CA LEU A 13 -4.79 7.51 -0.84
C LEU A 13 -4.91 6.71 -2.14
N VAL A 14 -4.55 7.31 -3.29
CA VAL A 14 -4.59 6.63 -4.59
C VAL A 14 -3.54 5.52 -4.66
N VAL A 15 -2.35 5.75 -4.10
CA VAL A 15 -1.31 4.72 -4.00
C VAL A 15 -1.78 3.56 -3.13
N ASP A 16 -2.38 3.84 -1.97
CA ASP A 16 -2.90 2.80 -1.07
C ASP A 16 -4.04 2.00 -1.72
N LEU A 17 -4.98 2.67 -2.40
CA LEU A 17 -6.06 2.01 -3.13
C LEU A 17 -5.54 1.16 -4.30
N GLY A 18 -4.60 1.71 -5.09
CA GLY A 18 -4.00 0.99 -6.21
C GLY A 18 -3.21 -0.22 -5.75
N LEU A 19 -2.47 -0.10 -4.65
CA LEU A 19 -1.70 -1.18 -4.07
C LEU A 19 -2.59 -2.27 -3.49
N GLY A 20 -3.64 -1.90 -2.75
CA GLY A 20 -4.63 -2.84 -2.23
C GLY A 20 -5.32 -3.61 -3.35
N PHE A 21 -5.76 -2.91 -4.41
CA PHE A 21 -6.34 -3.55 -5.59
C PHE A 21 -5.36 -4.52 -6.25
N LEU A 22 -4.09 -4.14 -6.41
CA LEU A 22 -3.08 -5.00 -7.01
C LEU A 22 -2.86 -6.29 -6.20
N VAL A 23 -2.77 -6.18 -4.86
CA VAL A 23 -2.61 -7.33 -3.98
C VAL A 23 -3.82 -8.26 -4.06
N ILE A 24 -5.04 -7.72 -4.05
CA ILE A 24 -6.27 -8.51 -4.20
C ILE A 24 -6.25 -9.27 -5.53
N ARG A 25 -6.02 -8.56 -6.64
CA ARG A 25 -6.00 -9.18 -7.98
C ARG A 25 -4.88 -10.21 -8.12
N PHE A 26 -3.73 -9.96 -7.50
CA PHE A 26 -2.64 -10.92 -7.47
C PHE A 26 -3.03 -12.21 -6.74
N VAL A 27 -3.66 -12.10 -5.56
CA VAL A 27 -4.09 -13.26 -4.78
C VAL A 27 -5.22 -14.02 -5.50
N GLU A 28 -6.21 -13.32 -6.05
CA GLU A 28 -7.27 -13.93 -6.85
C GLU A 28 -6.71 -14.69 -8.06
N HIS A 29 -5.70 -14.14 -8.73
CA HIS A 29 -5.11 -14.75 -9.91
C HIS A 29 -4.16 -15.91 -9.58
N ALA A 30 -3.34 -15.77 -8.53
CA ALA A 30 -2.36 -16.77 -8.14
C ALA A 30 -2.99 -17.94 -7.36
N PHE A 31 -4.10 -17.70 -6.66
CA PHE A 31 -4.77 -18.66 -5.79
C PHE A 31 -6.30 -18.70 -6.00
N PRO A 32 -6.77 -19.04 -7.21
CA PRO A 32 -8.19 -18.97 -7.56
C PRO A 32 -9.05 -20.00 -6.80
N GLU A 33 -8.48 -21.15 -6.45
CA GLU A 33 -9.19 -22.27 -5.79
C GLU A 33 -9.28 -22.13 -4.25
N GLN A 34 -8.70 -21.06 -3.69
CA GLN A 34 -8.68 -20.88 -2.24
C GLN A 34 -10.03 -20.39 -1.72
N THR A 35 -10.40 -20.87 -0.54
CA THR A 35 -11.58 -20.35 0.16
C THR A 35 -11.38 -18.88 0.55
N PHE A 36 -12.48 -18.14 0.65
CA PHE A 36 -12.46 -16.70 0.96
C PHE A 36 -11.59 -16.34 2.17
N LEU A 37 -11.65 -17.13 3.25
CA LEU A 37 -10.84 -16.90 4.45
C LEU A 37 -9.34 -17.05 4.19
N VAL A 38 -8.94 -18.00 3.35
CA VAL A 38 -7.53 -18.20 2.99
C VAL A 38 -7.06 -17.09 2.06
N GLN A 39 -7.89 -16.67 1.10
CA GLN A 39 -7.57 -15.50 0.26
C GLN A 39 -7.41 -14.23 1.10
N LEU A 40 -8.31 -14.00 2.05
CA LEU A 40 -8.22 -12.85 2.97
C LEU A 40 -6.93 -12.91 3.81
N ALA A 41 -6.57 -14.09 4.32
CA ALA A 41 -5.32 -14.27 5.06
C ALA A 41 -4.09 -13.99 4.18
N LEU A 42 -4.10 -14.44 2.92
CA LEU A 42 -3.02 -14.17 1.96
C LEU A 42 -2.93 -12.68 1.60
N ILE A 43 -4.08 -12.01 1.39
CA ILE A 43 -4.12 -10.57 1.14
C ILE A 43 -3.53 -9.82 2.32
N LEU A 44 -3.92 -10.15 3.56
CA LEU A 44 -3.35 -9.53 4.76
C LEU A 44 -1.85 -9.81 4.89
N LEU A 45 -1.43 -11.06 4.65
CA LEU A 45 -0.03 -11.48 4.71
C LEU A 45 0.85 -10.70 3.72
N ILE A 46 0.33 -10.32 2.56
CA ILE A 46 1.06 -9.57 1.53
C ILE A 46 0.92 -8.06 1.73
N ALA A 47 -0.29 -7.57 2.02
CA ALA A 47 -0.56 -6.14 2.14
C ALA A 47 0.18 -5.51 3.34
N VAL A 48 0.28 -6.21 4.47
CA VAL A 48 0.97 -5.72 5.67
C VAL A 48 2.46 -5.41 5.43
N PRO A 49 3.31 -6.34 4.95
CA PRO A 49 4.72 -6.04 4.70
C PRO A 49 4.91 -5.00 3.59
N VAL A 50 4.05 -4.99 2.57
CA VAL A 50 4.11 -3.97 1.51
C VAL A 50 3.77 -2.58 2.06
N GLY A 51 2.70 -2.45 2.86
CA GLY A 51 2.34 -1.19 3.50
C GLY A 51 3.43 -0.68 4.45
N LEU A 52 4.05 -1.58 5.23
CA LEU A 52 5.21 -1.25 6.06
C LEU A 52 6.40 -0.77 5.23
N ALA A 53 6.68 -1.41 4.09
CA ALA A 53 7.76 -1.01 3.20
C ALA A 53 7.51 0.39 2.60
N VAL A 54 6.30 0.67 2.13
CA VAL A 54 5.91 1.99 1.63
C VAL A 54 6.05 3.05 2.72
N HIS A 55 5.57 2.76 3.93
CA HIS A 55 5.71 3.68 5.06
C HIS A 55 7.18 3.96 5.41
N ALA A 56 8.02 2.92 5.42
CA ALA A 56 9.45 3.06 5.65
C ALA A 56 10.15 3.90 4.58
N VAL A 57 9.81 3.68 3.30
CA VAL A 57 10.32 4.46 2.16
C VAL A 57 9.90 5.92 2.26
N LEU A 58 8.63 6.21 2.57
CA LEU A 58 8.14 7.58 2.77
C LEU A 58 8.87 8.27 3.93
N LYS A 59 9.06 7.57 5.05
CA LYS A 59 9.80 8.08 6.21
C LYS A 59 11.26 8.37 5.87
N LEU A 60 11.89 7.49 5.08
CA LEU A 60 13.26 7.67 4.61
C LEU A 60 13.37 8.85 3.64
N ALA A 61 12.46 8.97 2.68
CA ALA A 61 12.38 10.08 1.73
C ALA A 61 12.19 11.42 2.45
N ARG A 62 11.31 11.49 3.47
CA ARG A 62 11.14 12.69 4.30
C ARG A 62 12.43 13.08 5.02
N ARG A 63 13.17 12.12 5.58
CA ARG A 63 14.48 12.37 6.22
C ARG A 63 15.54 12.84 5.22
N ALA A 64 15.58 12.24 4.03
CA ALA A 64 16.50 12.64 2.97
C ALA A 64 16.20 14.07 2.47
N LEU A 65 14.91 14.44 2.38
CA LEU A 65 14.47 15.76 1.98
C LEU A 65 14.81 16.85 3.02
N GLN A 66 14.82 16.51 4.33
CA GLN A 66 15.18 17.44 5.40
C GLN A 66 16.69 17.61 5.60
N ARG A 67 17.52 16.73 5.04
CA ARG A 67 18.99 16.85 5.07
C ARG A 67 19.55 17.70 3.92
N LYS A 68 18.70 18.13 3.00
CA LYS A 68 19.03 19.05 1.90
C LYS A 68 18.52 20.44 2.21
#